data_AF-A0A1G4S4Q8-F1
#
_entry.id   AF-A0A1G4S4Q8-F1
#
_cell.length_a   1.000
_cell.length_b   1.000
_cell.length_c   1.000
_cell.angle_alpha   90.00
_cell.angle_beta   90.00
_cell.angle_gamma   90.00
#
_symmetry.space_group_name_H-M   'P 1'
#
loop_
_entity.id
_entity.type
_entity.pdbx_description
1 polymer ?
#
loop_
_entity_poly.entity_id
_entity_poly.type
_entity_poly.pdbx_seq_one_letter_code
_entity_poly.pdbx_strand_id
1 'polypeptide(L)'
;MPVGMTRSVFTPKEVAEFTNVSINYANRMTNGTSEVYAAPIWWDAPAMRAAGFLKSTIRDMLRYTEIFRTGGMVGEQRILSAASVDQMVKPHVRVTANSFYGYGLEIHPDYHGLSLVEHSGGLKSISAEMFIAKETGLTGMILNNTGNAPSSEMLSRLVCSIQSLPIETPLYTYDDYDVTADRLPDYAGKYMAFAGMGGVSVAQENGNLVVSIMDGEPLPMRAIARDHFLTILEGSETEVRFFRDSEGHVNAVSVGGLFTVRKWKGARAEQGQF
;
A
#
# COMPACT_ATOMS: atom_id res chain seq x y z
N MET A 1 -2.12 -23.63 -16.92
CA MET A 1 -1.26 -23.01 -15.88
C MET A 1 -0.84 -24.07 -14.88
N PRO A 2 0.46 -24.26 -14.60
CA PRO A 2 0.97 -25.31 -13.70
C PRO A 2 0.44 -25.18 -12.25
N VAL A 3 0.03 -23.98 -11.83
CA VAL A 3 -0.55 -23.70 -10.51
C VAL A 3 -2.07 -24.01 -10.44
N GLY A 4 -2.71 -24.36 -11.57
CA GLY A 4 -4.15 -24.67 -11.60
C GLY A 4 -5.07 -23.45 -11.48
N MET A 5 -4.57 -22.24 -11.73
CA MET A 5 -5.34 -20.99 -11.78
C MET A 5 -6.08 -20.89 -13.12
N THR A 6 -7.21 -21.60 -13.27
CA THR A 6 -7.90 -21.76 -14.57
C THR A 6 -8.85 -20.62 -14.92
N ARG A 7 -9.10 -19.71 -13.98
CA ARG A 7 -9.98 -18.54 -14.13
C ARG A 7 -9.24 -17.24 -13.87
N SER A 8 -7.94 -17.23 -14.17
CA SER A 8 -7.08 -16.06 -14.08
C SER A 8 -6.68 -15.60 -15.47
N VAL A 9 -7.00 -14.35 -15.80
CA VAL A 9 -6.86 -13.78 -17.15
C VAL A 9 -6.38 -12.33 -17.06
N PHE A 10 -5.92 -11.74 -18.17
CA PHE A 10 -5.38 -10.38 -18.17
C PHE A 10 -6.22 -9.37 -18.93
N THR A 11 -7.02 -9.81 -19.90
CA THR A 11 -7.76 -8.90 -20.78
C THR A 11 -9.26 -8.86 -20.44
N PRO A 12 -9.93 -7.71 -20.63
CA PRO A 12 -11.39 -7.65 -20.52
C PRO A 12 -12.12 -8.60 -21.47
N LYS A 13 -11.52 -8.90 -22.63
CA LYS A 13 -12.09 -9.85 -23.60
C LYS A 13 -12.19 -11.26 -23.01
N GLU A 14 -11.13 -11.74 -22.35
CA GLU A 14 -11.14 -13.04 -21.68
C GLU A 14 -12.12 -13.07 -20.50
N VAL A 15 -12.26 -11.96 -19.77
CA VAL A 15 -13.25 -11.84 -18.68
C VAL A 15 -14.67 -12.06 -19.20
N ALA A 16 -14.98 -11.53 -20.38
CA ALA A 16 -16.31 -11.65 -20.98
C ALA A 16 -16.68 -13.10 -21.36
N GLU A 17 -15.73 -14.03 -21.34
CA GLU A 17 -15.98 -15.47 -21.54
C GLU A 17 -16.57 -16.14 -20.29
N PHE A 18 -16.56 -15.47 -19.14
CA PHE A 18 -17.12 -15.97 -17.88
C PHE A 18 -18.49 -15.34 -17.58
N THR A 19 -19.41 -16.13 -17.03
CA THR A 19 -20.77 -15.69 -16.69
C THR A 19 -20.92 -15.20 -15.24
N ASN A 20 -19.96 -15.53 -14.38
CA ASN A 20 -19.94 -15.21 -12.95
C ASN A 20 -18.79 -14.24 -12.64
N VAL A 21 -18.92 -13.01 -13.14
CA VAL A 21 -17.95 -11.92 -12.97
C VAL A 21 -18.59 -10.83 -12.11
N SER A 22 -17.82 -10.25 -11.19
CA SER A 22 -18.29 -9.13 -10.38
C SER A 22 -18.51 -7.89 -11.24
N ILE A 23 -19.50 -7.06 -10.87
CA ILE A 23 -19.60 -5.69 -11.36
C ILE A 23 -18.73 -4.83 -10.44
N ASN A 24 -17.90 -3.97 -11.03
CA ASN A 24 -17.11 -3.01 -10.26
C ASN A 24 -17.95 -1.79 -9.92
N TYR A 25 -17.63 -1.15 -8.80
CA TYR A 25 -18.33 0.02 -8.29
C TYR A 25 -17.34 1.13 -7.98
N ALA A 26 -17.67 2.33 -8.43
CA ALA A 26 -16.89 3.53 -8.16
C ALA A 26 -17.62 4.41 -7.15
N ASN A 27 -16.83 5.22 -6.45
CA ASN A 27 -17.35 6.25 -5.56
C ASN A 27 -17.27 7.61 -6.27
N ARG A 28 -18.27 8.46 -6.04
CA ARG A 28 -18.20 9.89 -6.34
C ARG A 28 -18.70 10.68 -5.13
N MET A 29 -18.15 11.87 -4.94
CA MET A 29 -18.66 12.80 -3.96
C MET A 29 -19.72 13.69 -4.61
N THR A 30 -20.96 13.61 -4.13
CA THR A 30 -22.08 14.43 -4.60
C THR A 30 -22.65 15.20 -3.42
N ASN A 31 -22.55 16.53 -3.43
CA ASN A 31 -23.05 17.40 -2.34
C ASN A 31 -22.54 16.99 -0.93
N GLY A 32 -21.27 16.61 -0.82
CA GLY A 32 -20.67 16.18 0.45
C GLY A 32 -21.06 14.77 0.91
N THR A 33 -21.80 14.01 0.09
CA THR A 33 -22.15 12.61 0.36
C THR A 33 -21.42 11.69 -0.62
N SER A 34 -20.80 10.62 -0.10
CA SER A 34 -20.21 9.58 -0.94
C SER A 34 -21.30 8.71 -1.53
N GLU A 35 -21.36 8.65 -2.85
CA GLU A 35 -22.31 7.83 -3.60
C GLU A 35 -21.57 6.71 -4.33
N VAL A 36 -22.00 5.47 -4.08
CA VAL A 36 -21.52 4.27 -4.79
C VAL A 36 -22.37 4.08 -6.04
N TYR A 37 -21.73 3.94 -7.21
CA TYR A 37 -22.42 3.67 -8.47
C TYR A 37 -21.74 2.56 -9.26
N ALA A 38 -22.53 1.84 -10.06
CA ALA A 38 -22.02 0.76 -10.91
C ALA A 38 -21.07 1.32 -11.99
N ALA A 39 -19.88 0.73 -12.08
CA ALA A 39 -18.84 1.04 -13.06
C ALA A 39 -18.49 -0.25 -13.83
N PRO A 40 -19.37 -0.72 -14.74
CA PRO A 40 -19.24 -2.04 -15.36
C PRO A 40 -18.08 -2.17 -16.36
N ILE A 41 -17.40 -1.06 -16.68
CA ILE A 41 -16.30 -1.04 -17.64
C ILE A 41 -15.02 -1.47 -16.92
N TRP A 42 -14.46 -2.60 -17.35
CA TRP A 42 -13.14 -3.04 -16.94
C TRP A 42 -12.07 -2.17 -17.58
N TRP A 43 -11.22 -1.56 -16.75
CA TRP A 43 -10.05 -0.84 -17.22
C TRP A 43 -9.04 -1.81 -17.85
N ASP A 44 -8.41 -1.37 -18.95
CA ASP A 44 -7.30 -2.07 -19.58
C ASP A 44 -6.24 -1.06 -20.00
N ALA A 45 -5.00 -1.37 -19.65
CA ALA A 45 -3.83 -0.61 -20.05
C ALA A 45 -2.76 -1.64 -20.46
N PRO A 46 -2.65 -1.98 -21.76
CA PRO A 46 -1.78 -3.05 -22.23
C PRO A 46 -0.33 -2.98 -21.71
N ALA A 47 0.24 -1.78 -21.66
CA ALA A 47 1.60 -1.54 -21.14
C ALA A 47 1.76 -1.80 -19.63
N MET A 48 0.66 -1.73 -18.87
CA MET A 48 0.65 -1.89 -17.41
C MET A 48 0.25 -3.30 -16.97
N ARG A 49 -0.01 -4.23 -17.90
CA ARG A 49 -0.62 -5.52 -17.56
C ARG A 49 0.20 -6.34 -16.56
N ALA A 50 1.52 -6.32 -16.73
CA ALA A 50 2.46 -7.00 -15.84
C ALA A 50 2.50 -6.40 -14.43
N ALA A 51 2.07 -5.14 -14.25
CA ALA A 51 2.15 -4.43 -12.98
C ALA A 51 0.91 -4.64 -12.08
N GLY A 52 -0.26 -5.01 -12.64
CA GLY A 52 -1.47 -5.09 -11.80
C GLY A 52 -2.81 -5.37 -12.48
N PHE A 53 -2.84 -5.98 -13.68
CA PHE A 53 -4.11 -6.23 -14.40
C PHE A 53 -4.55 -7.69 -14.40
N LEU A 54 -3.96 -8.54 -13.56
CA LEU A 54 -4.44 -9.90 -13.35
C LEU A 54 -5.87 -9.85 -12.79
N LYS A 55 -6.80 -10.51 -13.46
CA LYS A 55 -8.19 -10.66 -13.04
C LYS A 55 -8.37 -12.11 -12.65
N SER A 56 -8.80 -12.35 -11.43
CA SER A 56 -8.75 -13.68 -10.83
C SER A 56 -9.94 -13.91 -9.89
N THR A 57 -9.95 -15.08 -9.27
CA THR A 57 -10.91 -15.45 -8.22
C THR A 57 -10.16 -15.74 -6.93
N ILE A 58 -10.85 -15.67 -5.78
CA ILE A 58 -10.27 -16.07 -4.49
C ILE A 58 -9.70 -17.49 -4.57
N ARG A 59 -10.40 -18.42 -5.22
CA ARG A 59 -9.97 -19.82 -5.34
C ARG A 59 -8.63 -19.95 -6.08
N ASP A 60 -8.43 -19.17 -7.13
CA ASP A 60 -7.18 -19.19 -7.89
C ASP A 60 -6.07 -18.45 -7.17
N MET A 61 -6.36 -17.31 -6.55
CA MET A 61 -5.38 -16.58 -5.74
C MET A 61 -4.91 -17.38 -4.53
N LEU A 62 -5.78 -18.18 -3.90
CA LEU A 62 -5.35 -19.06 -2.81
C LEU A 62 -4.37 -20.15 -3.28
N ARG A 63 -4.47 -20.61 -4.54
CA ARG A 63 -3.44 -21.51 -5.11
C ARG A 63 -2.12 -20.78 -5.37
N TYR A 64 -2.17 -19.50 -5.71
CA TYR A 64 -0.98 -18.67 -5.85
C TYR A 64 -0.29 -18.44 -4.51
N THR A 65 -1.04 -18.16 -3.43
CA THR A 65 -0.48 -17.96 -2.09
C THR A 65 0.20 -19.21 -1.54
N GLU A 66 -0.26 -20.42 -1.93
CA GLU A 66 0.37 -21.70 -1.56
C GLU A 66 1.85 -21.76 -1.97
N ILE A 67 2.24 -21.15 -3.09
CA ILE A 67 3.62 -21.10 -3.55
C ILE A 67 4.52 -20.50 -2.46
N PHE A 68 4.09 -19.41 -1.82
CA PHE A 68 4.86 -18.76 -0.77
C PHE A 68 4.75 -19.47 0.56
N ARG A 69 3.55 -19.94 0.92
CA ARG A 69 3.28 -20.63 2.18
C ARG A 69 4.08 -21.92 2.32
N THR A 70 4.26 -22.66 1.23
CA THR A 70 4.87 -24.01 1.25
C THR A 70 6.33 -24.03 0.78
N GLY A 71 6.94 -22.89 0.47
CA GLY A 71 8.29 -22.86 -0.10
C GLY A 71 8.36 -23.40 -1.54
N GLY A 72 7.31 -23.14 -2.32
CA GLY A 72 7.28 -23.31 -3.77
C GLY A 72 6.43 -24.48 -4.27
N MET A 73 5.63 -25.11 -3.41
CA MET A 73 4.75 -26.23 -3.76
C MET A 73 3.30 -25.77 -3.95
N VAL A 74 2.57 -26.47 -4.81
CA VAL A 74 1.11 -26.38 -4.91
C VAL A 74 0.60 -27.81 -5.07
N GLY A 75 -0.02 -28.35 -4.02
CA GLY A 75 -0.24 -29.79 -3.91
C GLY A 75 1.09 -30.55 -3.95
N GLU A 76 1.19 -31.56 -4.81
CA GLU A 76 2.41 -32.36 -4.99
C GLU A 76 3.41 -31.76 -6.00
N GLN A 77 3.03 -30.65 -6.67
CA GLN A 77 3.84 -30.07 -7.74
C GLN A 77 4.75 -28.96 -7.21
N ARG A 78 6.03 -29.03 -7.58
CA ARG A 78 6.99 -27.92 -7.36
C ARG A 78 6.87 -26.89 -8.47
N ILE A 79 6.48 -25.68 -8.11
CA ILE A 79 6.36 -24.53 -9.01
C ILE A 79 7.65 -23.69 -8.95
N LEU A 80 8.14 -23.41 -7.74
CA LEU A 80 9.39 -22.69 -7.49
C LEU A 80 10.32 -23.52 -6.61
N SER A 81 11.62 -23.26 -6.70
CA SER A 81 12.56 -23.79 -5.70
C SER A 81 12.33 -23.10 -4.35
N ALA A 82 12.57 -23.82 -3.25
CA ALA A 82 12.47 -23.22 -1.91
C ALA A 82 13.40 -21.99 -1.77
N ALA A 83 14.63 -22.11 -2.29
CA ALA A 83 15.60 -21.00 -2.32
C ALA A 83 15.07 -19.78 -3.09
N SER A 84 14.34 -19.97 -4.20
CA SER A 84 13.72 -18.86 -4.94
C SER A 84 12.64 -18.17 -4.12
N VAL A 85 11.78 -18.94 -3.43
CA VAL A 85 10.75 -18.37 -2.56
C VAL A 85 11.38 -17.61 -1.40
N ASP A 86 12.42 -18.15 -0.78
CA ASP A 86 13.15 -17.48 0.30
C ASP A 86 13.78 -16.16 -0.17
N GLN A 87 14.32 -16.11 -1.40
CA GLN A 87 14.81 -14.85 -1.98
C GLN A 87 13.70 -13.83 -2.21
N MET A 88 12.50 -14.27 -2.62
CA MET A 88 11.37 -13.37 -2.87
C MET A 88 10.83 -12.75 -1.58
N VAL A 89 10.78 -13.50 -0.49
CA VAL A 89 10.21 -13.03 0.80
C VAL A 89 11.27 -12.46 1.75
N LYS A 90 12.54 -12.40 1.33
CA LYS A 90 13.60 -11.84 2.14
C LYS A 90 13.44 -10.30 2.23
N PRO A 91 13.56 -9.71 3.43
CA PRO A 91 13.67 -8.26 3.58
C PRO A 91 14.91 -7.72 2.86
N HIS A 92 14.74 -7.01 1.73
CA HIS A 92 15.85 -6.40 0.99
C HIS A 92 15.96 -4.90 1.22
N VAL A 93 14.82 -4.20 1.22
CA VAL A 93 14.77 -2.73 1.36
C VAL A 93 13.78 -2.37 2.45
N ARG A 94 14.17 -1.52 3.40
CA ARG A 94 13.25 -1.01 4.43
C ARG A 94 12.33 0.05 3.83
N VAL A 95 11.02 -0.11 3.99
CA VAL A 95 9.98 0.79 3.42
C VAL A 95 9.47 1.73 4.52
N THR A 96 9.08 1.16 5.66
CA THR A 96 8.56 1.88 6.83
C THR A 96 9.44 1.62 8.06
N ALA A 97 9.03 2.06 9.26
CA ALA A 97 9.70 1.66 10.48
C ALA A 97 9.67 0.13 10.67
N ASN A 98 8.57 -0.52 10.33
CA ASN A 98 8.35 -1.93 10.68
C ASN A 98 8.17 -2.87 9.48
N SER A 99 8.21 -2.33 8.25
CA SER A 99 8.06 -3.11 7.02
C SER A 99 9.22 -2.96 6.05
N PHE A 100 9.38 -3.99 5.23
CA PHE A 100 10.41 -4.14 4.23
C PHE A 100 9.81 -4.61 2.91
N TYR A 101 10.54 -4.45 1.82
CA TYR A 101 10.15 -4.95 0.52
C TYR A 101 11.09 -6.07 0.07
N GLY A 102 10.47 -7.15 -0.38
CA GLY A 102 11.07 -8.28 -1.07
C GLY A 102 11.00 -8.13 -2.59
N TYR A 103 10.88 -9.24 -3.30
CA TYR A 103 10.62 -9.22 -4.74
C TYR A 103 9.12 -9.24 -5.02
N GLY A 104 8.54 -8.03 -5.09
CA GLY A 104 7.11 -7.83 -5.37
C GLY A 104 6.21 -8.26 -4.21
N LEU A 105 6.70 -8.15 -2.97
CA LEU A 105 6.02 -8.51 -1.74
C LEU A 105 6.47 -7.56 -0.64
N GLU A 106 5.54 -7.07 0.16
CA GLU A 106 5.84 -6.37 1.41
C GLU A 106 5.98 -7.39 2.54
N ILE A 107 6.92 -7.14 3.44
CA ILE A 107 7.37 -8.06 4.48
C ILE A 107 7.32 -7.35 5.81
N HIS A 108 6.54 -7.89 6.74
CA HIS A 108 6.48 -7.50 8.13
C HIS A 108 7.15 -8.59 8.97
N PRO A 109 8.36 -8.38 9.48
CA PRO A 109 9.06 -9.39 10.26
C PRO A 109 8.38 -9.72 11.59
N ASP A 110 7.64 -8.76 12.16
CA ASP A 110 6.95 -8.90 13.43
C ASP A 110 5.60 -8.18 13.40
N TYR A 111 4.53 -8.97 13.34
CA TYR A 111 3.14 -8.54 13.32
C TYR A 111 2.42 -9.22 14.48
N HIS A 112 2.67 -8.71 15.69
CA HIS A 112 2.32 -9.35 16.96
C HIS A 112 2.92 -10.75 17.14
N GLY A 113 4.17 -10.95 16.71
CA GLY A 113 4.89 -12.22 16.79
C GLY A 113 4.77 -13.11 15.55
N LEU A 114 4.07 -12.66 14.51
CA LEU A 114 4.00 -13.33 13.20
C LEU A 114 4.86 -12.63 12.17
N SER A 115 5.48 -13.39 11.26
CA SER A 115 6.02 -12.80 10.04
C SER A 115 4.94 -12.80 8.96
N LEU A 116 4.57 -11.60 8.50
CA LEU A 116 3.57 -11.43 7.45
C LEU A 116 4.26 -11.10 6.13
N VAL A 117 3.86 -11.78 5.07
CA VAL A 117 4.20 -11.43 3.69
C VAL A 117 2.91 -10.99 3.01
N GLU A 118 2.88 -9.78 2.48
CA GLU A 118 1.68 -9.18 1.92
C GLU A 118 1.90 -8.55 0.54
N HIS A 119 0.79 -8.26 -0.14
CA HIS A 119 0.78 -7.36 -1.28
C HIS A 119 -0.62 -6.84 -1.52
N SER A 120 -0.76 -5.53 -1.46
CA SER A 120 -2.01 -4.83 -1.77
C SER A 120 -2.08 -4.48 -3.25
N GLY A 121 -3.27 -4.19 -3.75
CA GLY A 121 -3.46 -3.76 -5.13
C GLY A 121 -4.78 -3.03 -5.31
N GLY A 122 -4.79 -2.05 -6.20
CA GLY A 122 -5.99 -1.27 -6.47
C GLY A 122 -6.00 -0.68 -7.86
N LEU A 123 -7.19 -0.63 -8.45
CA LEU A 123 -7.48 0.18 -9.63
C LEU A 123 -8.71 1.02 -9.33
N LYS A 124 -9.00 2.02 -10.18
CA LYS A 124 -10.25 2.78 -10.08
C LYS A 124 -11.42 1.80 -10.05
N SER A 125 -12.13 1.70 -8.91
CA SER A 125 -13.27 0.80 -8.61
C SER A 125 -12.99 -0.59 -8.04
N ILE A 126 -11.74 -1.00 -7.78
CA ILE A 126 -11.46 -2.31 -7.16
C ILE A 126 -10.26 -2.23 -6.21
N SER A 127 -10.23 -3.07 -5.20
CA SER A 127 -9.09 -3.24 -4.30
C SER A 127 -8.90 -4.72 -3.95
N ALA A 128 -7.68 -5.07 -3.61
CA ALA A 128 -7.26 -6.42 -3.30
C ALA A 128 -6.17 -6.39 -2.24
N GLU A 129 -6.18 -7.39 -1.37
CA GLU A 129 -5.17 -7.58 -0.34
C GLU A 129 -4.83 -9.06 -0.25
N MET A 130 -3.54 -9.38 -0.23
CA MET A 130 -3.03 -10.75 -0.14
C MET A 130 -2.14 -10.84 1.08
N PHE A 131 -2.24 -11.93 1.84
CA PHE A 131 -1.31 -12.18 2.94
C PHE A 131 -0.93 -13.66 3.10
N ILE A 132 0.27 -13.88 3.62
CA ILE A 132 0.82 -15.18 3.99
C ILE A 132 1.45 -15.05 5.38
N ALA A 133 0.99 -15.84 6.34
CA ALA A 133 1.57 -15.99 7.68
C ALA A 133 2.10 -17.41 7.82
N LYS A 134 3.42 -17.58 7.63
CA LYS A 134 4.02 -18.92 7.51
C LYS A 134 3.94 -19.71 8.81
N GLU A 135 4.11 -19.04 9.94
CA GLU A 135 4.16 -19.63 11.29
C GLU A 135 2.83 -20.27 11.69
N THR A 136 1.71 -19.66 11.29
CA THR A 136 0.36 -20.20 11.52
C THR A 136 -0.08 -21.15 10.41
N GLY A 137 0.66 -21.21 9.30
CA GLY A 137 0.27 -21.94 8.10
C GLY A 137 -0.96 -21.35 7.42
N LEU A 138 -1.26 -20.06 7.65
CA LEU A 138 -2.42 -19.38 7.09
C LEU A 138 -2.04 -18.49 5.90
N THR A 139 -2.94 -18.40 4.95
CA THR A 139 -2.90 -17.45 3.84
C THR A 139 -4.29 -16.94 3.59
N GLY A 140 -4.41 -15.73 3.05
CA GLY A 140 -5.69 -15.21 2.64
C GLY A 140 -5.60 -14.23 1.48
N MET A 141 -6.78 -13.97 0.92
CA MET A 141 -7.00 -13.03 -0.16
C MET A 141 -8.31 -12.30 0.10
N ILE A 142 -8.28 -10.97 0.06
CA ILE A 142 -9.45 -10.11 0.08
C ILE A 142 -9.58 -9.52 -1.33
N LEU A 143 -10.77 -9.61 -1.92
CA LEU A 143 -11.10 -9.03 -3.23
C LEU A 143 -12.35 -8.18 -3.08
N ASN A 144 -12.22 -6.89 -3.32
CA ASN A 144 -13.30 -5.91 -3.23
C ASN A 144 -13.59 -5.33 -4.62
N ASN A 145 -14.88 -5.27 -4.95
CA ASN A 145 -15.37 -4.65 -6.18
C ASN A 145 -15.66 -3.15 -6.01
N THR A 146 -15.00 -2.52 -5.03
CA THR A 146 -14.95 -1.08 -4.78
C THR A 146 -13.50 -0.68 -4.50
N GLY A 147 -13.12 0.53 -4.95
CA GLY A 147 -11.74 1.02 -4.78
C GLY A 147 -11.39 1.40 -3.33
N ASN A 148 -12.37 1.92 -2.58
CA ASN A 148 -12.15 2.51 -1.25
C ASN A 148 -12.52 1.52 -0.13
N ALA A 149 -12.43 0.22 -0.39
CA ALA A 149 -12.65 -0.75 0.67
C ALA A 149 -11.41 -0.78 1.59
N PRO A 150 -11.58 -0.78 2.92
CA PRO A 150 -10.47 -0.71 3.87
C PRO A 150 -9.76 -2.07 4.01
N SER A 151 -9.16 -2.55 2.91
CA SER A 151 -8.68 -3.94 2.80
C SER A 151 -7.53 -4.23 3.77
N SER A 152 -6.62 -3.27 3.97
CA SER A 152 -5.49 -3.42 4.89
C SER A 152 -5.95 -3.36 6.37
N GLU A 153 -6.97 -2.54 6.70
CA GLU A 153 -7.60 -2.54 8.03
C GLU A 153 -8.32 -3.88 8.29
N MET A 154 -9.03 -4.41 7.29
CA MET A 154 -9.66 -5.73 7.36
C MET A 154 -8.63 -6.83 7.60
N LEU A 155 -7.48 -6.79 6.91
CA LEU A 155 -6.37 -7.71 7.11
C LEU A 155 -5.82 -7.62 8.54
N SER A 156 -5.53 -6.40 9.00
CA SER A 156 -5.07 -6.12 10.38
C SER A 156 -5.99 -6.77 11.42
N ARG A 157 -7.29 -6.47 11.34
CA ARG A 157 -8.29 -7.03 12.25
C ARG A 157 -8.40 -8.55 12.16
N LEU A 158 -8.25 -9.12 10.96
CA LEU A 158 -8.24 -10.57 10.77
C LEU A 158 -7.03 -11.22 11.46
N VAL A 159 -5.84 -10.63 11.32
CA VAL A 159 -4.62 -11.13 11.98
C VAL A 159 -4.76 -11.04 13.50
N CYS A 160 -5.28 -9.93 14.03
CA CYS A 160 -5.59 -9.80 15.45
C CYS A 160 -6.55 -10.89 15.93
N SER A 161 -7.63 -11.13 15.18
CA SER A 161 -8.63 -12.16 15.49
C SER A 161 -8.04 -13.58 15.50
N ILE A 162 -7.21 -13.93 14.50
CA ILE A 162 -6.50 -15.22 14.44
C ILE A 162 -5.61 -15.43 15.66
N GLN A 163 -4.98 -14.36 16.15
CA GLN A 163 -4.10 -14.39 17.32
C GLN A 163 -4.84 -14.22 18.66
N SER A 164 -6.19 -14.17 18.65
CA SER A 164 -7.02 -13.91 19.83
C SER A 164 -6.68 -12.58 20.55
N LEU A 165 -6.23 -11.59 19.78
CA LEU A 165 -6.01 -10.22 20.23
C LEU A 165 -7.30 -9.40 20.07
N PRO A 166 -7.49 -8.31 20.83
CA PRO A 166 -8.54 -7.34 20.54
C PRO A 166 -8.46 -6.86 19.08
N ILE A 167 -9.58 -6.82 18.37
CA ILE A 167 -9.60 -6.49 16.92
C ILE A 167 -9.06 -5.08 16.63
N GLU A 168 -9.18 -4.15 17.58
CA GLU A 168 -8.66 -2.78 17.45
C GLU A 168 -7.22 -2.63 17.94
N THR A 169 -6.50 -3.74 18.14
CA THR A 169 -5.08 -3.67 18.50
C THR A 169 -4.31 -3.03 17.34
N PRO A 170 -3.59 -1.91 17.56
CA PRO A 170 -2.76 -1.30 16.53
C PRO A 170 -1.65 -2.25 16.11
N LEU A 171 -1.34 -2.29 14.82
CA LEU A 171 -0.31 -3.17 14.26
C LEU A 171 1.07 -2.93 14.84
N TYR A 172 1.37 -1.66 15.03
CA TYR A 172 2.61 -1.18 15.60
C TYR A 172 2.28 -0.13 16.63
N THR A 173 3.05 -0.12 17.70
CA THR A 173 3.05 0.98 18.66
C THR A 173 4.30 1.81 18.45
N TYR A 174 4.15 3.11 18.67
CA TYR A 174 5.22 4.07 18.51
C TYR A 174 5.24 4.97 19.73
N ASP A 175 6.43 5.18 20.28
CA ASP A 175 6.64 6.17 21.31
C ASP A 175 6.38 7.57 20.76
N ASP A 176 5.84 8.44 21.59
CA ASP A 176 5.70 9.85 21.23
C ASP A 176 7.08 10.52 21.20
N TYR A 177 7.26 11.40 20.22
CA TYR A 177 8.49 12.16 20.06
C TYR A 177 8.19 13.66 20.06
N ASP A 178 8.77 14.38 21.02
CA ASP A 178 8.65 15.83 21.06
C ASP A 178 9.54 16.48 20.01
N VAL A 179 8.92 17.00 18.94
CA VAL A 179 9.60 17.85 17.97
C VAL A 179 9.71 19.25 18.56
N THR A 180 10.94 19.72 18.72
CA THR A 180 11.19 21.09 19.17
C THR A 180 10.57 22.09 18.18
N ALA A 181 9.87 23.11 18.69
CA ALA A 181 9.06 24.02 17.87
C ALA A 181 9.87 24.78 16.80
N ASP A 182 11.16 25.01 17.05
CA ASP A 182 12.13 25.61 16.13
C ASP A 182 12.38 24.76 14.88
N ARG A 183 12.10 23.45 14.91
CA ARG A 183 12.29 22.53 13.79
C ARG A 183 11.05 22.35 12.92
N LEU A 184 9.86 22.68 13.41
CA LEU A 184 8.62 22.54 12.62
C LEU A 184 8.68 23.27 11.26
N PRO A 185 9.29 24.47 11.15
CA PRO A 185 9.45 25.15 9.87
C PRO A 185 10.26 24.37 8.81
N ASP A 186 11.17 23.47 9.20
CA ASP A 186 11.96 22.68 8.26
C ASP A 186 11.07 21.80 7.36
N TYR A 187 9.99 21.27 7.93
CA TYR A 187 9.09 20.33 7.26
C TYR A 187 8.05 21.03 6.40
N ALA A 188 7.70 22.27 6.73
CA ALA A 188 6.67 23.03 6.02
C ALA A 188 7.06 23.29 4.56
N GLY A 189 6.09 23.20 3.66
CA GLY A 189 6.26 23.47 2.24
C GLY A 189 5.45 22.53 1.34
N LYS A 190 5.62 22.72 0.03
CA LYS A 190 5.06 21.84 -1.01
C LYS A 190 6.11 20.84 -1.47
N TYR A 191 5.68 19.62 -1.71
CA TYR A 191 6.48 18.52 -2.24
C TYR A 191 5.76 17.98 -3.47
N MET A 192 6.46 17.84 -4.59
CA MET A 192 5.84 17.47 -5.86
C MET A 192 6.58 16.33 -6.53
N ALA A 193 5.81 15.44 -7.15
CA ALA A 193 6.32 14.50 -8.14
C ALA A 193 6.55 15.23 -9.48
N PHE A 194 7.51 14.78 -10.27
CA PHE A 194 7.52 15.13 -11.69
C PHE A 194 6.28 14.51 -12.36
N ALA A 195 5.73 15.18 -13.38
CA ALA A 195 4.58 14.76 -14.20
C ALA A 195 3.15 15.09 -13.71
N GLY A 196 2.95 16.15 -12.92
CA GLY A 196 1.61 16.73 -12.72
C GLY A 196 0.59 15.87 -11.96
N MET A 197 1.01 14.73 -11.42
CA MET A 197 0.29 14.04 -10.35
C MET A 197 0.38 14.92 -9.10
N GLY A 198 -0.73 15.07 -8.36
CA GLY A 198 -0.86 15.98 -7.21
C GLY A 198 0.30 15.91 -6.20
N GLY A 199 0.44 16.96 -5.38
CA GLY A 199 1.54 17.09 -4.43
C GLY A 199 1.22 16.62 -3.01
N VAL A 200 2.24 16.61 -2.17
CA VAL A 200 2.11 16.61 -0.71
C VAL A 200 2.38 18.02 -0.24
N SER A 201 1.51 18.60 0.58
CA SER A 201 1.78 19.87 1.25
C SER A 201 1.81 19.67 2.76
N VAL A 202 2.71 20.37 3.42
CA VAL A 202 2.89 20.31 4.87
C VAL A 202 2.83 21.73 5.39
N ALA A 203 1.98 21.97 6.38
CA ALA A 203 1.78 23.26 7.00
C ALA A 203 1.84 23.12 8.53
N GLN A 204 2.04 24.25 9.21
CA GLN A 204 1.94 24.32 10.65
C GLN A 204 0.58 24.92 11.03
N GLU A 205 -0.16 24.23 11.89
CA GLU A 205 -1.45 24.66 12.42
C GLU A 205 -1.49 24.40 13.92
N ASN A 206 -1.85 25.43 14.70
CA ASN A 206 -1.96 25.35 16.17
C ASN A 206 -0.72 24.75 16.87
N GLY A 207 0.48 25.02 16.33
CA GLY A 207 1.73 24.51 16.90
C GLY A 207 2.10 23.08 16.47
N ASN A 208 1.26 22.39 15.69
CA ASN A 208 1.52 21.06 15.15
C ASN A 208 1.66 21.10 13.63
N LEU A 209 2.13 20.01 13.02
CA LEU A 209 2.14 19.87 11.58
C LEU A 209 0.87 19.19 11.09
N VAL A 210 0.38 19.63 9.94
CA VAL A 210 -0.66 18.96 9.16
C VAL A 210 -0.10 18.60 7.78
N VAL A 211 -0.61 17.53 7.18
CA VAL A 211 -0.24 17.08 5.84
C VAL A 211 -1.49 16.97 4.97
N SER A 212 -1.42 17.51 3.76
CA SER A 212 -2.42 17.29 2.71
C SER A 212 -1.79 16.47 1.58
N ILE A 213 -2.48 15.42 1.16
CA ILE A 213 -2.03 14.49 0.12
C ILE A 213 -2.93 14.68 -1.10
N MET A 214 -2.32 14.88 -2.28
CA MET A 214 -3.04 15.14 -3.54
C MET A 214 -4.09 16.25 -3.44
N ASP A 215 -3.74 17.34 -2.74
CA ASP A 215 -4.62 18.49 -2.46
C ASP A 215 -5.90 18.13 -1.68
N GLY A 216 -5.90 17.02 -0.94
CA GLY A 216 -6.95 16.67 0.02
C GLY A 216 -6.94 17.52 1.30
N GLU A 217 -7.90 17.25 2.17
CA GLU A 217 -8.03 17.92 3.47
C GLU A 217 -6.76 17.74 4.33
N PRO A 218 -6.39 18.75 5.13
CA PRO A 218 -5.24 18.66 6.03
C PRO A 218 -5.48 17.64 7.13
N LEU A 219 -4.54 16.71 7.29
CA LEU A 219 -4.57 15.67 8.31
C LEU A 219 -3.49 15.95 9.36
N PRO A 220 -3.80 15.90 10.66
CA PRO A 220 -2.83 16.15 11.72
C PRO A 220 -1.74 15.09 11.73
N MET A 221 -0.50 15.51 12.00
CA MET A 221 0.65 14.63 12.15
C MET A 221 1.11 14.51 13.59
N ARG A 222 1.30 13.28 14.05
CA ARG A 222 1.93 12.94 15.35
C ARG A 222 3.36 12.51 15.12
N ALA A 223 4.32 13.12 15.82
CA ALA A 223 5.72 12.75 15.69
C ALA A 223 6.04 11.48 16.49
N ILE A 224 6.80 10.58 15.87
CA ILE A 224 7.22 9.29 16.47
C ILE A 224 8.73 9.11 16.49
N ALA A 225 9.45 9.91 15.71
CA ALA A 225 10.89 10.08 15.82
C ALA A 225 11.29 11.40 15.13
N ARG A 226 12.60 11.71 15.17
CA ARG A 226 13.14 12.78 14.33
C ARG A 226 12.85 12.50 12.85
N ASP A 227 12.30 13.50 12.16
CA ASP A 227 11.94 13.44 10.74
C ASP A 227 10.90 12.34 10.40
N HIS A 228 10.19 11.80 11.39
CA HIS A 228 9.23 10.70 11.21
C HIS A 228 7.94 10.92 11.99
N PHE A 229 6.82 10.87 11.27
CA PHE A 229 5.50 11.20 11.78
C PHE A 229 4.48 10.13 11.36
N LEU A 230 3.32 10.15 12.00
CA LEU A 230 2.13 9.39 11.62
C LEU A 230 0.98 10.34 11.31
N THR A 231 0.15 9.96 10.36
CA THR A 231 -1.16 10.57 10.08
C THR A 231 -2.21 9.47 9.97
N ILE A 232 -3.50 9.82 10.08
CA ILE A 232 -4.61 8.89 9.81
C ILE A 232 -5.13 9.17 8.40
N LEU A 233 -4.84 8.27 7.47
CA LEU A 233 -5.34 8.33 6.10
C LEU A 233 -6.35 7.21 5.88
N GLU A 234 -7.56 7.56 5.45
CA GLU A 234 -8.65 6.60 5.21
C GLU A 234 -8.91 5.62 6.39
N GLY A 235 -8.72 6.10 7.63
CA GLY A 235 -8.95 5.32 8.85
C GLY A 235 -7.75 4.50 9.34
N SER A 236 -6.63 4.49 8.61
CA SER A 236 -5.41 3.74 8.97
C SER A 236 -4.23 4.66 9.30
N GLU A 237 -3.42 4.26 10.30
CA GLU A 237 -2.15 4.92 10.56
C GLU A 237 -1.22 4.80 9.36
N THR A 238 -0.70 5.93 8.89
CA THR A 238 0.19 6.04 7.74
C THR A 238 1.44 6.82 8.14
N GLU A 239 2.61 6.22 7.89
CA GLU A 239 3.90 6.89 8.12
C GLU A 239 4.13 8.04 7.14
N VAL A 240 4.61 9.17 7.67
CA VAL A 240 5.09 10.33 6.91
C VAL A 240 6.54 10.57 7.29
N ARG A 241 7.45 10.27 6.36
CA ARG A 241 8.89 10.29 6.59
C ARG A 241 9.56 11.37 5.77
N PHE A 242 10.29 12.25 6.42
CA PHE A 242 11.08 13.29 5.79
C PHE A 242 12.52 12.83 5.58
N PHE A 243 13.12 13.28 4.48
CA PHE A 243 14.51 13.00 4.15
C PHE A 243 15.27 14.31 4.03
N ARG A 244 16.51 14.30 4.51
CA ARG A 244 17.42 15.44 4.46
C ARG A 244 18.50 15.22 3.40
N ASP A 245 18.97 16.30 2.77
CA ASP A 245 20.17 16.26 1.93
C ASP A 245 21.46 16.20 2.75
N SER A 246 22.60 16.18 2.06
CA SER A 246 23.94 16.21 2.65
C SER A 246 24.23 17.46 3.48
N GLU A 247 23.48 18.55 3.30
CA GLU A 247 23.60 19.79 4.07
C GLU A 247 22.68 19.80 5.30
N GLY A 248 21.84 18.77 5.46
CA GLY A 248 20.91 18.64 6.59
C GLY A 248 19.55 19.29 6.36
N HIS A 249 19.25 19.79 5.15
CA HIS A 249 17.95 20.40 4.85
C HIS A 249 16.93 19.35 4.45
N VAL A 250 15.70 19.45 4.96
CA VAL A 250 14.59 18.60 4.50
C VAL A 250 14.33 18.86 3.02
N ASN A 251 14.45 17.82 2.20
CA ASN A 251 14.39 17.92 0.74
C ASN A 251 13.39 16.96 0.08
N ALA A 252 12.81 16.04 0.84
CA ALA A 252 11.82 15.09 0.36
C ALA A 252 10.93 14.58 1.49
N VAL A 253 9.78 14.06 1.11
CA VAL A 253 8.84 13.36 1.99
C VAL A 253 8.35 12.09 1.29
N SER A 254 8.21 11.01 2.05
CA SER A 254 7.49 9.80 1.67
C SER A 254 6.27 9.64 2.55
N VAL A 255 5.15 9.24 1.94
CA VAL A 255 3.90 8.95 2.63
C VAL A 255 3.56 7.48 2.37
N GLY A 256 3.39 6.70 3.45
CA GLY A 256 3.08 5.27 3.40
C GLY A 256 4.14 4.40 2.71
N GLY A 257 5.35 4.92 2.46
CA GLY A 257 6.40 4.21 1.72
C GLY A 257 6.16 4.05 0.21
N LEU A 258 5.05 4.55 -0.32
CA LEU A 258 4.60 4.29 -1.70
C LEU A 258 5.28 5.21 -2.73
N PHE A 259 5.44 6.49 -2.42
CA PHE A 259 6.11 7.45 -3.29
C PHE A 259 6.86 8.49 -2.48
N THR A 260 8.08 8.79 -2.91
CA THR A 260 8.91 9.87 -2.33
C THR A 260 8.88 11.05 -3.28
N VAL A 261 8.43 12.20 -2.78
CA VAL A 261 8.36 13.46 -3.55
C VAL A 261 9.35 14.48 -3.01
N ARG A 262 9.93 15.28 -3.91
CA ARG A 262 10.94 16.27 -3.56
C ARG A 262 10.28 17.57 -3.14
N LYS A 263 10.88 18.26 -2.16
CA LYS A 263 10.48 19.60 -1.74
C LYS A 263 10.60 20.54 -2.92
N TRP A 264 9.51 21.20 -3.27
CA TRP A 264 9.44 22.12 -4.39
C TRP A 264 10.16 23.42 -4.02
N LYS A 265 11.20 23.76 -4.79
CA LYS A 265 12.01 24.97 -4.59
C LYS A 265 11.59 26.13 -5.51
N GLY A 266 10.37 26.09 -6.06
CA GLY A 266 9.93 26.98 -7.14
C GLY A 266 10.34 26.45 -8.52
N ALA A 267 9.77 27.04 -9.59
CA ALA A 267 10.23 26.74 -10.94
C ALA A 267 11.69 27.18 -11.08
N ARG A 268 12.61 26.24 -11.33
CA ARG A 268 13.84 26.61 -12.03
C ARG A 268 13.38 27.14 -13.39
N ALA A 269 13.69 28.39 -13.68
CA ALA A 269 13.64 28.88 -15.05
C ALA A 269 14.38 27.85 -15.92
N GLU A 270 13.68 27.31 -16.90
CA GLU A 270 14.22 26.36 -17.86
C GLU A 270 15.47 26.97 -18.50
N GLN A 271 16.64 26.46 -18.13
CA GLN A 271 17.78 26.43 -19.02
C GLN A 271 18.13 24.97 -19.24
N GLY A 272 17.60 24.44 -20.34
CA GLY A 272 18.43 23.77 -21.34
C GLY A 272 18.82 22.33 -21.10
N GLN A 273 18.23 21.49 -21.95
CA GLN A 273 18.78 20.32 -22.62
C GLN A 273 18.53 18.94 -22.02
N PHE A 274 18.26 18.06 -22.99
CA PHE A 274 17.61 16.75 -22.99
C PHE A 274 18.44 15.65 -22.32
#